data_AF-A0A849Z8H3-F1
#
_entry.id   AF-A0A849Z8H3-F1
#
_cell.length_a   1.000
_cell.length_b   1.000
_cell.length_c   1.000
_cell.angle_alpha   90.00
_cell.angle_beta   90.00
_cell.angle_gamma   90.00
#
_symmetry.space_group_name_H-M   'P 1'
#
loop_
_entity.id
_entity.type
_entity.pdbx_description
1 polymer ?
#
loop_
_entity_poly.entity_id
_entity_poly.type
_entity_poly.pdbx_seq_one_letter_code
_entity_poly.pdbx_strand_id
1 'polypeptide(L)'
;MSEKHLWLAAVCLVACGGDPKPIPETAPSRSAISPQRVAQVYEGFSFGNCTTGDDCPKVLAKAVGADLGPSGKAPAANPRASMKNPDPTWIPEWDQLPSSDKDAHYAYEALALAAVQRTWAASCDAAYKKHKATIDEKLTTLDRAIAEKNRNPNPYDRLAGLLALEPDKPKKDALAEFAPGSDAVRYRWETAVFDAFEDTARTFVYVFDAYAPSDELIAVMKARQPESYERDAFCLDARAGKIAGVKPLPDTSAWDGDVRGMVKLAVPAATAKAITERRAELATQVRLKFAKAKMPNPTLPTGVRELEVANIQAFERDGKKAIVTSVSTREDKTGGRTVKIDETVITTFADWPSGIVLAPGDKVTFYGAELKVKDTTIRSTPELEHLSRQTNFEAKHVTSIVTKGQTKKYFR
;
A
#
# COMPACT_ATOMS: atom_id res chain seq x y z
N MET A 1 1.04 -0.17 -65.21
CA MET A 1 -0.09 0.19 -66.09
C MET A 1 -1.06 0.95 -65.20
N SER A 2 -1.31 2.25 -65.28
CA SER A 2 -1.36 3.24 -66.36
C SER A 2 -1.20 4.62 -65.65
N GLU A 3 -0.20 5.45 -65.98
CA GLU A 3 -0.32 6.64 -66.86
C GLU A 3 -1.42 7.65 -66.43
N LYS A 4 -1.25 8.98 -66.35
CA LYS A 4 -0.24 9.93 -66.86
C LYS A 4 -0.53 11.35 -66.30
N HIS A 5 0.55 12.12 -66.20
CA HIS A 5 0.76 13.57 -66.45
C HIS A 5 -0.25 14.65 -66.02
N LEU A 6 0.26 15.69 -65.35
CA LEU A 6 0.50 16.97 -66.04
C LEU A 6 1.57 17.84 -65.38
N TRP A 7 2.40 18.43 -66.24
CA TRP A 7 3.44 19.41 -66.01
C TRP A 7 2.88 20.83 -65.93
N LEU A 8 3.59 21.73 -65.23
CA LEU A 8 3.86 23.06 -65.79
C LEU A 8 5.11 23.68 -65.15
N ALA A 9 6.05 24.02 -66.04
CA ALA A 9 7.29 24.73 -65.79
C ALA A 9 7.04 26.25 -65.73
N ALA A 10 7.86 26.95 -64.96
CA ALA A 10 8.12 28.38 -65.15
C ALA A 10 9.64 28.58 -65.18
N VAL A 11 10.10 29.21 -66.26
CA VAL A 11 11.51 29.45 -66.59
C VAL A 11 11.77 30.96 -66.54
N CYS A 12 12.98 31.27 -66.06
CA CYS A 12 13.81 32.48 -66.25
C CYS A 12 13.44 33.80 -65.54
N LEU A 13 14.39 34.28 -64.74
CA LEU A 13 15.16 35.48 -65.08
C LEU A 13 16.49 35.50 -64.31
N VAL A 14 17.58 35.47 -65.06
CA VAL A 14 18.94 35.79 -64.61
C VAL A 14 19.05 37.31 -64.52
N ALA A 15 19.48 37.82 -63.37
CA ALA A 15 19.99 39.17 -63.23
C ALA A 15 21.33 39.10 -62.48
N CYS A 16 22.40 39.47 -63.19
CA CYS A 16 23.72 39.77 -62.65
C CYS A 16 23.66 41.03 -61.78
N GLY A 17 24.38 41.05 -60.66
CA GLY A 17 24.68 42.32 -59.98
C GLY A 17 25.12 42.22 -58.52
N GLY A 18 26.44 42.17 -58.30
CA GLY A 18 27.11 42.73 -57.12
C GLY A 18 27.20 41.84 -55.88
N ASP A 19 28.40 41.36 -55.58
CA ASP A 19 28.74 40.81 -54.27
C ASP A 19 28.42 41.84 -53.16
N PRO A 20 27.59 41.50 -52.15
CA PRO A 20 27.46 42.36 -50.98
C PRO A 20 28.78 42.30 -50.20
N LYS A 21 29.40 43.48 -50.03
CA LYS A 21 30.48 43.68 -49.06
C LYS A 21 30.08 43.05 -47.72
N PRO A 22 30.98 42.31 -47.04
CA PRO A 22 30.70 41.84 -45.69
C PRO A 22 30.47 43.07 -44.81
N ILE A 23 29.23 43.21 -44.33
CA ILE A 23 28.91 44.07 -43.21
C ILE A 23 29.71 43.51 -42.04
N PRO A 24 30.56 44.30 -41.35
CA PRO A 24 31.23 43.81 -40.17
C PRO A 24 30.17 43.32 -39.19
N GLU A 25 30.29 42.06 -38.74
CA GLU A 25 29.53 41.55 -37.59
C GLU A 25 29.81 42.47 -36.39
N THR A 26 28.98 43.48 -36.22
CA THR A 26 28.77 44.06 -34.90
C THR A 26 28.22 42.95 -34.04
N ALA A 27 29.01 42.53 -33.05
CA ALA A 27 28.58 41.65 -31.96
C ALA A 27 27.16 42.03 -31.53
N PRO A 28 26.24 41.08 -31.33
CA PRO A 28 24.89 41.40 -30.94
C PRO A 28 24.96 42.26 -29.68
N SER A 29 24.46 43.50 -29.76
CA SER A 29 24.32 44.35 -28.60
C SER A 29 23.56 43.54 -27.54
N ARG A 30 24.16 43.32 -26.37
CA ARG A 30 23.53 42.63 -25.24
C ARG A 30 22.20 43.31 -24.96
N SER A 31 21.13 42.76 -25.52
CA SER A 31 19.83 43.41 -25.52
C SER A 31 19.35 43.34 -24.08
N ALA A 32 19.01 44.48 -23.49
CA ALA A 32 18.43 44.50 -22.16
C ALA A 32 17.16 43.63 -22.18
N ILE A 33 17.14 42.56 -21.37
CA ILE A 33 15.97 41.69 -21.26
C ILE A 33 14.90 42.44 -20.48
N SER A 34 13.67 42.45 -21.02
CA SER A 34 12.53 43.08 -20.36
C SER A 34 12.15 42.32 -19.08
N PRO A 35 12.13 42.99 -17.90
CA PRO A 35 11.65 42.38 -16.66
C PRO A 35 10.23 41.81 -16.77
N GLN A 36 9.36 42.46 -17.55
CA GLN A 36 7.99 42.01 -17.80
C GLN A 36 7.97 40.68 -18.56
N ARG A 37 8.86 40.51 -19.55
CA ARG A 37 8.98 39.24 -20.26
C ARG A 37 9.46 38.11 -19.34
N VAL A 38 10.43 38.39 -18.47
CA VAL A 38 10.92 37.40 -17.49
C VAL A 38 9.79 36.96 -16.57
N ALA A 39 9.03 37.91 -16.01
CA ALA A 39 7.90 37.60 -15.15
C ALA A 39 6.83 36.76 -15.87
N GLN A 40 6.44 37.14 -17.09
CA GLN A 40 5.46 36.38 -17.89
C GLN A 40 5.91 34.94 -18.19
N VAL A 41 7.18 34.76 -18.56
CA VAL A 41 7.72 33.43 -18.83
C VAL A 41 7.77 32.62 -17.54
N TYR A 42 8.25 33.19 -16.44
CA TYR A 42 8.28 32.53 -15.12
C TYR A 42 6.89 32.08 -14.67
N GLU A 43 5.87 32.93 -14.81
CA GLU A 43 4.50 32.61 -14.42
C GLU A 43 3.93 31.42 -15.22
N GLY A 44 4.20 31.38 -16.53
CA GLY A 44 3.77 30.32 -17.45
C GLY A 44 4.69 29.09 -17.50
N PHE A 45 5.84 29.12 -16.83
CA PHE A 45 6.79 28.01 -16.83
C PHE A 45 6.34 26.91 -15.86
N SER A 46 6.37 25.66 -16.29
CA SER A 46 5.98 24.50 -15.50
C SER A 46 7.05 23.41 -15.50
N PHE A 47 6.97 22.49 -14.54
CA PHE A 47 7.80 21.29 -14.49
C PHE A 47 7.60 20.34 -15.71
N GLY A 48 6.58 20.59 -16.54
CA GLY A 48 6.37 19.89 -17.80
C GLY A 48 7.21 20.43 -18.97
N ASN A 49 7.78 21.65 -18.84
CA ASN A 49 8.47 22.33 -19.93
C ASN A 49 9.88 21.81 -20.21
N CYS A 50 10.47 21.02 -19.32
CA CYS A 50 11.80 20.46 -19.48
C CYS A 50 11.79 18.93 -19.46
N THR A 51 12.69 18.34 -20.24
CA THR A 51 12.88 16.88 -20.37
C THR A 51 13.72 16.32 -19.22
N THR A 52 14.76 17.05 -18.83
CA THR A 52 15.63 16.79 -17.67
C THR A 52 15.74 18.06 -16.84
N GLY A 53 16.06 17.96 -15.54
CA GLY A 53 16.27 19.17 -14.73
C GLY A 53 17.39 20.03 -15.30
N ASP A 54 18.50 19.45 -15.75
CA ASP A 54 19.67 20.17 -16.26
C ASP A 54 19.39 21.12 -17.44
N ASP A 55 18.29 20.92 -18.16
CA ASP A 55 17.90 21.78 -19.29
C ASP A 55 16.90 22.87 -18.90
N CYS A 56 16.20 22.77 -17.75
CA CYS A 56 15.16 23.74 -17.39
C CYS A 56 15.67 25.21 -17.34
N PRO A 57 16.86 25.52 -16.80
CA PRO A 57 17.39 26.89 -16.81
C PRO A 57 17.63 27.41 -18.23
N LYS A 58 18.11 26.57 -19.15
CA LYS A 58 18.36 26.93 -20.55
C LYS A 58 17.06 27.14 -21.30
N VAL A 59 16.06 26.26 -21.10
CA VAL A 59 14.73 26.41 -21.70
C VAL A 59 14.06 27.70 -21.23
N LEU A 60 14.17 28.03 -19.95
CA LEU A 60 13.62 29.27 -19.41
C LEU A 60 14.37 30.50 -19.95
N ALA A 61 15.71 30.48 -19.95
CA ALA A 61 16.53 31.55 -20.50
C ALA A 61 16.19 31.82 -21.97
N LYS A 62 16.11 30.77 -22.79
CA LYS A 62 15.73 30.86 -24.20
C LYS A 62 14.34 31.46 -24.40
N ALA A 63 13.37 31.10 -23.55
CA ALA A 63 12.02 31.62 -23.62
C ALA A 63 11.93 33.14 -23.29
N VAL A 64 12.86 33.66 -22.49
CA VAL A 64 12.98 35.11 -22.22
C VAL A 64 13.88 35.85 -23.23
N GLY A 65 14.52 35.14 -24.16
CA GLY A 65 15.43 35.72 -25.15
C GLY A 65 16.90 35.77 -24.72
N ALA A 66 17.29 35.04 -23.67
CA ALA A 66 18.69 34.84 -23.29
C ALA A 66 19.24 33.53 -23.85
N ASP A 67 20.55 33.49 -24.11
CA ASP A 67 21.27 32.27 -24.46
C ASP A 67 22.38 32.01 -23.43
N LEU A 68 22.23 30.92 -22.67
CA LEU A 68 23.23 30.45 -21.70
C LEU A 68 24.23 29.47 -22.32
N GLY A 69 24.16 29.28 -23.64
CA GLY A 69 25.03 28.38 -24.40
C GLY A 69 24.86 26.91 -24.04
N PRO A 70 25.65 26.02 -24.67
CA PRO A 70 25.55 24.57 -24.48
C PRO A 70 25.81 24.14 -23.03
N SER A 71 26.70 24.84 -22.31
CA SER A 71 27.01 24.56 -20.91
C SER A 71 25.94 25.04 -19.93
N GLY A 72 25.04 25.95 -20.35
CA GLY A 72 24.08 26.60 -19.45
C GLY A 72 24.69 27.68 -18.55
N LYS A 73 25.96 28.04 -18.76
CA LYS A 73 26.71 28.99 -17.93
C LYS A 73 27.37 30.12 -18.72
N ALA A 74 27.03 30.28 -20.00
CA ALA A 74 27.57 31.39 -20.79
C ALA A 74 27.06 32.74 -20.24
N PRO A 75 27.87 33.81 -20.30
CA PRO A 75 27.43 35.14 -19.90
C PRO A 75 26.21 35.59 -20.73
N ALA A 76 25.19 36.09 -20.04
CA ALA A 76 23.95 36.59 -20.64
C ALA A 76 23.45 37.81 -19.85
N ALA A 77 22.45 38.51 -20.37
CA ALA A 77 21.81 39.60 -19.61
C ALA A 77 21.17 39.03 -18.34
N ASN A 78 21.60 39.52 -17.17
CA ASN A 78 21.17 38.98 -15.90
C ASN A 78 19.84 39.62 -15.43
N PRO A 79 18.74 38.86 -15.26
CA PRO A 79 17.48 39.39 -14.75
C PRO A 79 17.64 40.08 -13.39
N ARG A 80 18.47 39.54 -12.50
CA ARG A 80 18.71 40.08 -11.16
C ARG A 80 19.25 41.51 -11.17
N ALA A 81 19.92 41.94 -12.24
CA ALA A 81 20.45 43.29 -12.37
C ALA A 81 19.35 44.35 -12.57
N SER A 82 18.23 43.97 -13.19
CA SER A 82 17.20 44.92 -13.66
C SER A 82 15.81 44.67 -13.10
N MET A 83 15.57 43.56 -12.39
CA MET A 83 14.27 43.22 -11.82
C MET A 83 14.31 42.95 -10.31
N LYS A 84 13.22 43.34 -9.64
CA LYS A 84 12.92 42.87 -8.28
C LYS A 84 12.48 41.41 -8.31
N ASN A 85 12.54 40.76 -7.15
CA ASN A 85 12.12 39.38 -6.96
C ASN A 85 10.71 39.14 -7.53
N PRO A 86 10.56 38.28 -8.57
CA PRO A 86 9.26 38.01 -9.17
C PRO A 86 8.40 37.08 -8.31
N ASP A 87 9.00 36.34 -7.36
CA ASP A 87 8.27 35.42 -6.48
C ASP A 87 8.96 35.28 -5.12
N PRO A 88 8.70 36.22 -4.19
CA PRO A 88 9.28 36.18 -2.83
C PRO A 88 8.90 34.94 -2.02
N THR A 89 7.84 34.22 -2.40
CA THR A 89 7.42 33.01 -1.69
C THR A 89 8.29 31.81 -2.08
N TRP A 90 8.69 31.73 -3.35
CA TRP A 90 9.46 30.60 -3.86
C TRP A 90 10.95 30.89 -4.00
N ILE A 91 11.36 32.16 -4.12
CA ILE A 91 12.77 32.58 -4.17
C ILE A 91 13.04 33.61 -3.05
N PRO A 92 12.94 33.23 -1.77
CA PRO A 92 13.09 34.18 -0.65
C PRO A 92 14.43 34.92 -0.64
N GLU A 93 15.49 34.30 -1.17
CA GLU A 93 16.85 34.84 -1.16
C GLU A 93 17.27 35.47 -2.50
N TRP A 94 16.32 35.90 -3.34
CA TRP A 94 16.59 36.54 -4.64
C TRP A 94 17.63 37.66 -4.56
N ASP A 95 17.58 38.46 -3.50
CA ASP A 95 18.48 39.60 -3.35
C ASP A 95 19.94 39.19 -3.11
N GLN A 96 20.20 37.95 -2.70
CA GLN A 96 21.53 37.37 -2.48
C GLN A 96 22.16 36.82 -3.76
N LEU A 97 21.37 36.64 -4.83
CA LEU A 97 21.89 36.17 -6.12
C LEU A 97 22.83 37.22 -6.75
N PRO A 98 23.91 36.78 -7.42
CA PRO A 98 24.81 37.69 -8.12
C PRO A 98 24.09 38.42 -9.26
N SER A 99 24.36 39.72 -9.40
CA SER A 99 23.74 40.58 -10.42
C SER A 99 24.61 40.79 -11.66
N SER A 100 25.78 40.14 -11.76
CA SER A 100 26.69 40.29 -12.90
C SER A 100 26.21 39.46 -14.09
N ASP A 101 26.45 39.92 -15.32
CA ASP A 101 26.11 39.17 -16.55
C ASP A 101 26.88 37.83 -16.67
N LYS A 102 28.07 37.73 -16.07
CA LYS A 102 28.85 36.47 -16.07
C LYS A 102 28.19 35.40 -15.20
N ASP A 103 27.39 35.84 -14.23
CA ASP A 103 26.74 35.03 -13.22
C ASP A 103 25.22 34.91 -13.46
N ALA A 104 24.74 35.29 -14.66
CA ALA A 104 23.33 35.28 -15.02
C ALA A 104 22.67 33.89 -14.88
N HIS A 105 23.45 32.81 -15.06
CA HIS A 105 22.97 31.44 -14.93
C HIS A 105 22.36 31.16 -13.55
N TYR A 106 22.89 31.73 -12.46
CA TYR A 106 22.31 31.56 -11.11
C TYR A 106 20.89 32.12 -11.01
N ALA A 107 20.62 33.28 -11.63
CA ALA A 107 19.28 33.86 -11.65
C ALA A 107 18.31 33.01 -12.47
N TYR A 108 18.76 32.47 -13.61
CA TYR A 108 17.94 31.57 -14.43
C TYR A 108 17.70 30.22 -13.78
N GLU A 109 18.69 29.65 -13.10
CA GLU A 109 18.53 28.44 -12.29
C GLU A 109 17.52 28.66 -11.16
N ALA A 110 17.60 29.78 -10.44
CA ALA A 110 16.66 30.09 -9.36
C ALA A 110 15.21 30.24 -9.87
N LEU A 111 15.03 30.98 -10.98
CA LEU A 111 13.72 31.14 -11.62
C LEU A 111 13.16 29.79 -12.12
N ALA A 112 13.99 28.97 -12.77
CA ALA A 112 13.57 27.67 -13.26
C ALA A 112 13.22 26.74 -12.09
N LEU A 113 14.02 26.72 -11.01
CA LEU A 113 13.75 25.93 -9.82
C LEU A 113 12.45 26.29 -9.16
N ALA A 114 12.24 27.58 -8.92
CA ALA A 114 11.04 28.06 -8.27
C ALA A 114 9.80 27.73 -9.10
N ALA A 115 9.85 27.94 -10.42
CA ALA A 115 8.74 27.59 -11.30
C ALA A 115 8.45 26.08 -11.32
N VAL A 116 9.50 25.25 -11.42
CA VAL A 116 9.39 23.78 -11.38
C VAL A 116 8.81 23.31 -10.05
N GLN A 117 9.34 23.76 -8.91
CA GLN A 117 8.88 23.39 -7.58
C GLN A 117 7.43 23.84 -7.33
N ARG A 118 7.10 25.10 -7.67
CA ARG A 118 5.76 25.68 -7.53
C ARG A 118 4.72 24.93 -8.31
N THR A 119 4.96 24.71 -9.61
CA THR A 119 3.98 24.06 -10.48
C THR A 119 3.87 22.56 -10.21
N TRP A 120 4.96 21.91 -9.82
CA TRP A 120 4.93 20.51 -9.40
C TRP A 120 4.18 20.34 -8.07
N ALA A 121 4.41 21.23 -7.09
CA ALA A 121 3.67 21.22 -5.82
C ALA A 121 2.17 21.35 -6.05
N ALA A 122 1.73 22.30 -6.89
CA ALA A 122 0.32 22.46 -7.25
C ALA A 122 -0.26 21.22 -7.95
N SER A 123 0.51 20.59 -8.84
CA SER A 123 0.11 19.35 -9.50
C SER A 123 -0.02 18.18 -8.51
N CYS A 124 0.94 18.06 -7.58
CA CYS A 124 0.90 17.04 -6.53
C CYS A 124 -0.30 17.24 -5.60
N ASP A 125 -0.57 18.46 -5.16
CA ASP A 125 -1.72 18.79 -4.30
C ASP A 125 -3.04 18.42 -4.97
N ALA A 126 -3.18 18.68 -6.28
CA ALA A 126 -4.35 18.28 -7.04
C ALA A 126 -4.49 16.75 -7.13
N ALA A 127 -3.38 16.03 -7.31
CA ALA A 127 -3.36 14.56 -7.31
C ALA A 127 -3.71 13.99 -5.92
N TYR A 128 -3.15 14.55 -4.85
CA TYR A 128 -3.46 14.17 -3.48
C TYR A 128 -4.94 14.37 -3.17
N LYS A 129 -5.55 15.50 -3.55
CA LYS A 129 -6.99 15.73 -3.34
C LYS A 129 -7.87 14.65 -3.98
N LYS A 130 -7.53 14.20 -5.19
CA LYS A 130 -8.22 13.09 -5.87
C LYS A 130 -8.01 11.76 -5.14
N HIS A 131 -6.77 11.48 -4.74
CA HIS A 131 -6.43 10.28 -3.97
C HIS A 131 -7.20 10.25 -2.63
N LYS A 132 -7.16 11.35 -1.87
CA LYS A 132 -7.86 11.53 -0.60
C LYS A 132 -9.35 11.26 -0.74
N ALA A 133 -10.03 11.89 -1.69
CA ALA A 133 -11.46 11.66 -1.92
C ALA A 133 -11.78 10.18 -2.19
N THR A 134 -10.94 9.51 -3.00
CA THR A 134 -11.08 8.09 -3.31
C THR A 134 -10.88 7.21 -2.07
N ILE A 135 -9.86 7.47 -1.26
CA ILE A 135 -9.61 6.70 -0.03
C ILE A 135 -10.70 6.96 1.02
N ASP A 136 -11.18 8.19 1.16
CA ASP A 136 -12.23 8.54 2.11
C ASP A 136 -13.55 7.82 1.79
N GLU A 137 -13.91 7.73 0.50
CA GLU A 137 -15.07 6.96 0.04
C GLU A 137 -14.92 5.47 0.33
N LYS A 138 -13.75 4.89 0.02
CA LYS A 138 -13.44 3.48 0.29
C LYS A 138 -13.49 3.17 1.78
N LEU A 139 -12.91 4.02 2.62
CA LEU A 139 -12.92 3.86 4.07
C LEU A 139 -14.34 3.97 4.63
N THR A 140 -15.12 4.96 4.20
CA THR A 140 -16.52 5.11 4.64
C THR A 140 -17.36 3.88 4.29
N THR A 141 -17.17 3.35 3.08
CA THR A 141 -17.85 2.12 2.62
C THR A 141 -17.42 0.91 3.44
N LEU A 142 -16.11 0.75 3.64
CA LEU A 142 -15.53 -0.33 4.43
C LEU A 142 -16.00 -0.27 5.88
N ASP A 143 -16.01 0.90 6.51
CA ASP A 143 -16.46 1.08 7.90
C ASP A 143 -17.93 0.70 8.08
N ARG A 144 -18.79 1.09 7.14
CA ARG A 144 -20.20 0.67 7.16
C ARG A 144 -20.33 -0.85 7.06
N ALA A 145 -19.58 -1.47 6.15
CA ALA A 145 -19.60 -2.92 5.96
C ALA A 145 -19.04 -3.65 7.19
N ILE A 146 -17.93 -3.20 7.77
CA ILE A 146 -17.36 -3.75 9.02
C ILE A 146 -18.39 -3.65 10.15
N ALA A 147 -19.02 -2.49 10.32
CA ALA A 147 -20.04 -2.28 11.36
C ALA A 147 -21.25 -3.22 11.16
N GLU A 148 -21.68 -3.45 9.91
CA GLU A 148 -22.72 -4.42 9.60
C GLU A 148 -22.29 -5.86 9.97
N LYS A 149 -21.10 -6.30 9.55
CA LYS A 149 -20.63 -7.67 9.84
C LYS A 149 -20.40 -7.91 11.33
N ASN A 150 -19.92 -6.90 12.06
CA ASN A 150 -19.72 -6.96 13.51
C ASN A 150 -21.03 -7.12 14.31
N ARG A 151 -22.19 -6.78 13.73
CA ARG A 151 -23.49 -7.05 14.38
C ARG A 151 -23.85 -8.53 14.41
N ASN A 152 -23.20 -9.37 13.61
CA ASN A 152 -23.49 -10.80 13.63
C ASN A 152 -23.04 -11.41 14.97
N PRO A 153 -23.95 -12.03 15.75
CA PRO A 153 -23.60 -12.63 17.03
C PRO A 153 -22.82 -13.94 16.87
N ASN A 154 -22.89 -14.59 15.69
CA ASN A 154 -22.13 -15.81 15.42
C ASN A 154 -20.68 -15.48 15.04
N PRO A 155 -19.68 -16.01 15.77
CA PRO A 155 -18.27 -15.76 15.47
C PRO A 155 -17.84 -16.17 14.05
N TYR A 156 -18.29 -17.33 13.56
CA TYR A 156 -17.94 -17.83 12.23
C TYR A 156 -18.49 -16.91 11.13
N ASP A 157 -19.76 -16.52 11.24
CA ASP A 157 -20.36 -15.67 10.22
C ASP A 157 -19.78 -14.25 10.24
N ARG A 158 -19.48 -13.72 11.44
CA ARG A 158 -18.80 -12.43 11.61
C ARG A 158 -17.42 -12.46 10.94
N LEU A 159 -16.58 -13.43 11.29
CA LEU A 159 -15.23 -13.55 10.75
C LEU A 159 -15.25 -13.81 9.24
N ALA A 160 -16.11 -14.71 8.75
CA ALA A 160 -16.25 -14.97 7.31
C ALA A 160 -16.74 -13.72 6.56
N GLY A 161 -17.68 -12.98 7.15
CA GLY A 161 -18.18 -11.73 6.62
C GLY A 161 -17.09 -10.65 6.53
N LEU A 162 -16.25 -10.51 7.57
CA LEU A 162 -15.13 -9.56 7.57
C LEU A 162 -14.04 -9.95 6.57
N LEU A 163 -13.69 -11.23 6.48
CA LEU A 163 -12.71 -11.71 5.50
C LEU A 163 -13.20 -11.50 4.05
N ALA A 164 -14.50 -11.58 3.81
CA ALA A 164 -15.08 -11.27 2.50
C ALA A 164 -15.00 -9.79 2.11
N LEU A 165 -14.67 -8.89 3.06
CA LEU A 165 -14.40 -7.47 2.80
C LEU A 165 -12.93 -7.19 2.44
N GLU A 166 -12.13 -8.24 2.18
CA GLU A 166 -10.71 -8.08 1.87
C GLU A 166 -10.51 -7.09 0.70
N PRO A 167 -9.75 -5.99 0.91
CA PRO A 167 -9.40 -5.08 -0.17
C PRO A 167 -8.38 -5.73 -1.10
N ASP A 168 -8.16 -5.12 -2.27
CA ASP A 168 -7.19 -5.60 -3.27
C ASP A 168 -5.86 -6.02 -2.62
N LYS A 169 -5.35 -7.19 -3.03
CA LYS A 169 -4.09 -7.70 -2.48
C LYS A 169 -2.93 -6.79 -2.88
N PRO A 170 -1.97 -6.54 -1.97
CA PRO A 170 -0.78 -5.78 -2.32
C PRO A 170 0.04 -6.50 -3.38
N LYS A 171 0.59 -5.73 -4.33
CA LYS A 171 1.60 -6.25 -5.27
C LYS A 171 2.95 -6.25 -4.56
N LYS A 172 3.60 -7.42 -4.50
CA LYS A 172 4.85 -7.62 -3.74
C LYS A 172 5.98 -6.66 -4.15
N ASP A 173 6.04 -6.30 -5.43
CA ASP A 173 7.02 -5.40 -6.03
C ASP A 173 6.66 -3.91 -5.94
N ALA A 174 5.46 -3.58 -5.42
CA ALA A 174 4.95 -2.21 -5.34
C ALA A 174 4.38 -1.82 -3.96
N LEU A 175 4.91 -2.42 -2.89
CA LEU A 175 4.52 -2.09 -1.52
C LEU A 175 4.94 -0.66 -1.16
N ALA A 176 3.95 0.21 -0.94
CA ALA A 176 4.15 1.60 -0.51
C ALA A 176 2.95 2.12 0.29
N GLU A 177 3.16 3.16 1.11
CA GLU A 177 2.14 3.72 2.02
C GLU A 177 0.84 4.14 1.33
N PHE A 178 0.91 4.56 0.07
CA PHE A 178 -0.25 5.02 -0.72
C PHE A 178 -0.59 4.07 -1.88
N ALA A 179 0.07 2.91 -1.96
CA ALA A 179 -0.19 1.93 -3.00
C ALA A 179 -1.44 1.11 -2.68
N PRO A 180 -2.25 0.75 -3.68
CA PRO A 180 -3.40 -0.13 -3.49
C PRO A 180 -2.99 -1.44 -2.80
N GLY A 181 -3.75 -1.82 -1.77
CA GLY A 181 -3.51 -3.04 -1.00
C GLY A 181 -2.46 -2.91 0.13
N SER A 182 -1.77 -1.78 0.24
CA SER A 182 -0.91 -1.44 1.38
C SER A 182 -1.25 -0.09 2.01
N ASP A 183 -2.34 0.54 1.57
CA ASP A 183 -2.83 1.83 2.05
C ASP A 183 -3.62 1.75 3.36
N ALA A 184 -4.20 2.89 3.77
CA ALA A 184 -5.02 2.98 4.96
C ALA A 184 -6.29 2.11 4.93
N VAL A 185 -6.80 1.76 3.75
CA VAL A 185 -7.96 0.85 3.60
C VAL A 185 -7.55 -0.56 4.03
N ARG A 186 -6.37 -1.03 3.58
CA ARG A 186 -5.81 -2.32 4.04
C ARG A 186 -5.59 -2.31 5.55
N TYR A 187 -4.94 -1.29 6.09
CA TYR A 187 -4.70 -1.20 7.54
C TYR A 187 -6.00 -1.28 8.35
N ARG A 188 -7.05 -0.58 7.90
CA ARG A 188 -8.36 -0.57 8.57
C ARG A 188 -9.02 -1.93 8.57
N TRP A 189 -8.96 -2.65 7.44
CA TRP A 189 -9.49 -4.00 7.30
C TRP A 189 -8.70 -5.01 8.15
N GLU A 190 -7.36 -5.03 8.05
CA GLU A 190 -6.49 -5.92 8.84
C GLU A 190 -6.74 -5.76 10.34
N THR A 191 -6.87 -4.50 10.77
CA THR A 191 -7.22 -4.16 12.15
C THR A 191 -8.57 -4.75 12.55
N ALA A 192 -9.61 -4.59 11.72
CA ALA A 192 -10.94 -5.12 12.02
C ALA A 192 -10.98 -6.65 12.11
N VAL A 193 -10.27 -7.32 11.20
CA VAL A 193 -10.16 -8.78 11.18
C VAL A 193 -9.42 -9.25 12.44
N PHE A 194 -8.26 -8.66 12.74
CA PHE A 194 -7.49 -9.01 13.92
C PHE A 194 -8.28 -8.79 15.21
N ASP A 195 -8.92 -7.63 15.36
CA ASP A 195 -9.73 -7.31 16.54
C ASP A 195 -10.90 -8.31 16.68
N ALA A 196 -11.53 -8.75 15.58
CA ALA A 196 -12.57 -9.78 15.62
C ALA A 196 -12.05 -11.17 16.01
N PHE A 197 -10.83 -11.54 15.60
CA PHE A 197 -10.18 -12.76 16.07
C PHE A 197 -9.80 -12.66 17.56
N GLU A 198 -9.42 -11.48 18.05
CA GLU A 198 -9.16 -11.23 19.47
C GLU A 198 -10.43 -11.33 20.31
N ASP A 199 -11.50 -10.63 19.91
CA ASP A 199 -12.81 -10.64 20.57
C ASP A 199 -13.43 -12.05 20.66
N THR A 200 -13.11 -12.91 19.70
CA THR A 200 -13.62 -14.29 19.63
C THR A 200 -12.64 -15.31 20.22
N ALA A 201 -11.55 -14.86 20.86
CA ALA A 201 -10.48 -15.69 21.44
C ALA A 201 -9.86 -16.71 20.45
N ARG A 202 -9.77 -16.31 19.17
CA ARG A 202 -9.29 -17.13 18.04
C ARG A 202 -8.03 -16.57 17.39
N THR A 203 -7.26 -15.75 18.10
CA THR A 203 -5.98 -15.23 17.60
C THR A 203 -5.03 -16.33 17.14
N PHE A 204 -5.07 -17.52 17.75
CA PHE A 204 -4.27 -18.66 17.31
C PHE A 204 -4.60 -19.12 15.88
N VAL A 205 -5.86 -19.03 15.44
CA VAL A 205 -6.32 -19.33 14.07
C VAL A 205 -5.79 -18.26 13.11
N TYR A 206 -5.90 -16.98 13.50
CA TYR A 206 -5.37 -15.86 12.71
C TYR A 206 -3.87 -16.03 12.39
N VAL A 207 -3.09 -16.54 13.34
CA VAL A 207 -1.67 -16.80 13.11
C VAL A 207 -1.44 -18.11 12.36
N PHE A 208 -2.06 -19.22 12.80
CA PHE A 208 -1.77 -20.55 12.27
C PHE A 208 -2.17 -20.70 10.81
N ASP A 209 -3.31 -20.14 10.40
CA ASP A 209 -3.82 -20.20 9.03
C ASP A 209 -3.30 -19.03 8.15
N ALA A 210 -2.20 -18.39 8.58
CA ALA A 210 -1.47 -17.37 7.83
C ALA A 210 -2.29 -16.14 7.38
N TYR A 211 -3.30 -15.74 8.18
CA TYR A 211 -4.01 -14.47 7.98
C TYR A 211 -3.20 -13.25 8.45
N ALA A 212 -2.15 -13.47 9.25
CA ALA A 212 -1.29 -12.40 9.71
C ALA A 212 -0.54 -11.72 8.53
N PRO A 213 -0.50 -10.37 8.48
CA PRO A 213 0.19 -9.62 7.44
C PRO A 213 1.70 -9.82 7.51
N SER A 214 2.37 -9.81 6.36
CA SER A 214 3.82 -9.97 6.28
C SER A 214 4.59 -8.80 6.91
N ASP A 215 5.86 -9.01 7.23
CA ASP A 215 6.74 -7.96 7.76
C ASP A 215 6.87 -6.77 6.82
N GLU A 216 6.93 -7.02 5.51
CA GLU A 216 7.02 -5.99 4.49
C GLU A 216 5.75 -5.16 4.41
N LEU A 217 4.57 -5.79 4.50
CA LEU A 217 3.29 -5.09 4.52
C LEU A 217 3.15 -4.24 5.79
N ILE A 218 3.50 -4.81 6.95
CA ILE A 218 3.51 -4.10 8.26
C ILE A 218 4.40 -2.86 8.24
N ALA A 219 5.52 -2.90 7.52
CA ALA A 219 6.43 -1.76 7.45
C ALA A 219 5.85 -0.56 6.69
N VAL A 220 4.89 -0.79 5.78
CA VAL A 220 4.36 0.26 4.89
C VAL A 220 2.93 0.68 5.21
N MET A 221 2.07 -0.26 5.66
CA MET A 221 0.66 0.02 5.94
C MET A 221 0.49 0.81 7.22
N LYS A 222 -0.38 1.82 7.20
CA LYS A 222 -0.57 2.74 8.32
C LYS A 222 -2.02 3.21 8.40
N ALA A 223 -2.45 3.61 9.59
CA ALA A 223 -3.71 4.32 9.77
C ALA A 223 -3.69 5.70 9.09
N ARG A 224 -4.87 6.25 8.77
CA ARG A 224 -5.00 7.65 8.33
C ARG A 224 -4.30 8.60 9.31
N GLN A 225 -3.59 9.57 8.76
CA GLN A 225 -2.86 10.60 9.49
C GLN A 225 -3.51 11.98 9.23
N PRO A 226 -3.11 13.03 9.96
CA PRO A 226 -3.54 14.39 9.65
C PRO A 226 -3.26 14.74 8.18
N GLU A 227 -4.16 15.50 7.55
CA GLU A 227 -4.11 15.82 6.12
C GLU A 227 -2.78 16.46 5.70
N SER A 228 -2.20 17.31 6.54
CA SER A 228 -0.89 17.94 6.28
C SER A 228 0.23 16.90 6.13
N TYR A 229 0.28 15.89 7.01
CA TYR A 229 1.25 14.80 6.89
C TYR A 229 1.00 14.00 5.61
N GLU A 230 -0.24 13.60 5.35
CA GLU A 230 -0.54 12.70 4.23
C GLU A 230 -0.26 13.34 2.89
N ARG A 231 -0.64 14.61 2.72
CA ARG A 231 -0.33 15.39 1.52
C ARG A 231 1.18 15.44 1.28
N ASP A 232 1.95 15.83 2.30
CA ASP A 232 3.38 16.04 2.16
C ASP A 232 4.11 14.69 1.96
N ALA A 233 3.69 13.62 2.64
CA ALA A 233 4.23 12.27 2.46
C ALA A 233 3.88 11.69 1.08
N PHE A 234 2.66 11.90 0.60
CA PHE A 234 2.24 11.55 -0.76
C PHE A 234 3.10 12.28 -1.79
N CYS A 235 3.35 13.57 -1.59
CA CYS A 235 4.22 14.33 -2.48
C CYS A 235 5.67 13.85 -2.43
N LEU A 236 6.23 13.48 -1.28
CA LEU A 236 7.58 12.89 -1.24
C LEU A 236 7.68 11.59 -2.05
N ASP A 237 6.67 10.73 -1.97
CA ASP A 237 6.63 9.49 -2.74
C ASP A 237 6.39 9.76 -4.23
N ALA A 238 5.52 10.72 -4.56
CA ALA A 238 5.26 11.14 -5.95
C ALA A 238 6.51 11.74 -6.60
N ARG A 239 7.28 12.55 -5.86
CA ARG A 239 8.56 13.10 -6.28
C ARG A 239 9.53 12.00 -6.70
N ALA A 240 9.55 10.91 -5.94
CA ALA A 240 10.39 9.74 -6.20
C ALA A 240 9.81 8.79 -7.27
N GLY A 241 8.70 9.15 -7.93
CA GLY A 241 8.05 8.32 -8.94
C GLY A 241 7.34 7.09 -8.38
N LYS A 242 7.04 7.05 -7.07
CA LYS A 242 6.40 5.91 -6.40
C LYS A 242 4.87 5.95 -6.46
N ILE A 243 4.29 7.07 -6.91
CA ILE A 243 2.84 7.23 -7.04
C ILE A 243 2.45 7.09 -8.51
N ALA A 244 1.68 6.05 -8.82
CA ALA A 244 1.16 5.81 -10.16
C ALA A 244 0.31 6.99 -10.65
N GLY A 245 0.52 7.41 -11.91
CA GLY A 245 -0.23 8.49 -12.53
C GLY A 245 0.18 9.91 -12.13
N VAL A 246 1.18 10.07 -11.25
CA VAL A 246 1.77 11.38 -10.92
C VAL A 246 3.17 11.46 -11.51
N LYS A 247 3.43 12.48 -12.34
CA LYS A 247 4.75 12.68 -12.95
C LYS A 247 5.77 13.05 -11.86
N PRO A 248 6.93 12.37 -11.79
CA PRO A 248 7.96 12.69 -10.80
C PRO A 248 8.51 14.10 -11.02
N LEU A 249 9.04 14.68 -9.95
CA LEU A 249 9.77 15.95 -10.05
C LEU A 249 11.04 15.70 -10.88
N PRO A 250 11.38 16.57 -11.84
CA PRO A 250 12.65 16.47 -12.56
C PRO A 250 13.84 16.42 -11.59
N ASP A 251 14.84 15.59 -11.88
CA ASP A 251 16.07 15.57 -11.09
C ASP A 251 16.83 16.88 -11.28
N THR A 252 17.05 17.60 -10.19
CA THR A 252 17.74 18.90 -10.12
C THR A 252 19.07 18.78 -9.39
N SER A 253 19.59 17.56 -9.24
CA SER A 253 20.83 17.28 -8.51
C SER A 253 22.07 17.94 -9.12
N ALA A 254 22.10 18.17 -10.43
CA ALA A 254 23.22 18.81 -11.11
C ALA A 254 23.22 20.35 -11.00
N TRP A 255 22.18 20.95 -10.42
CA TRP A 255 22.08 22.39 -10.24
C TRP A 255 22.92 22.85 -9.04
N ASP A 256 23.31 24.12 -9.07
CA ASP A 256 24.18 24.67 -8.03
C ASP A 256 23.57 24.49 -6.63
N GLY A 257 24.39 24.04 -5.68
CA GLY A 257 23.98 23.80 -4.31
C GLY A 257 23.47 25.07 -3.62
N ASP A 258 24.09 26.21 -3.93
CA ASP A 258 23.74 27.50 -3.34
C ASP A 258 22.38 27.97 -3.85
N VAL A 259 22.11 27.82 -5.16
CA VAL A 259 20.79 28.14 -5.73
C VAL A 259 19.69 27.23 -5.17
N ARG A 260 19.99 25.94 -4.95
CA ARG A 260 19.04 25.02 -4.31
C ARG A 260 18.71 25.39 -2.87
N GLY A 261 19.64 26.03 -2.15
CA GLY A 261 19.40 26.58 -0.81
C GLY A 261 18.51 27.82 -0.82
N MET A 262 18.60 28.64 -1.88
CA MET A 262 17.89 29.92 -2.03
C MET A 262 16.43 29.77 -2.48
N VAL A 263 16.02 28.58 -2.94
CA VAL A 263 14.69 28.31 -3.49
C VAL A 263 13.90 27.36 -2.59
N LYS A 264 12.64 27.70 -2.36
CA LYS A 264 11.72 26.88 -1.60
C LYS A 264 11.47 25.55 -2.30
N LEU A 265 11.62 24.45 -1.55
CA LEU A 265 11.24 23.11 -2.01
C LEU A 265 9.73 22.89 -1.88
N ALA A 266 9.15 22.12 -2.80
CA ALA A 266 7.74 21.74 -2.77
C ALA A 266 7.33 21.10 -1.44
N VAL A 267 8.19 20.22 -0.91
CA VAL A 267 8.12 19.74 0.48
C VAL A 267 9.38 20.21 1.20
N PRO A 268 9.27 21.07 2.24
CA PRO A 268 10.43 21.56 2.98
C PRO A 268 11.28 20.43 3.57
N ALA A 269 12.60 20.60 3.61
CA ALA A 269 13.51 19.57 4.11
C ALA A 269 13.23 19.15 5.56
N ALA A 270 12.88 20.11 6.42
CA ALA A 270 12.47 19.84 7.80
C ALA A 270 11.20 18.97 7.86
N THR A 271 10.20 19.26 7.02
CA THR A 271 8.99 18.45 6.89
C THR A 271 9.30 17.04 6.37
N ALA A 272 10.18 16.92 5.37
CA ALA A 272 10.59 15.63 4.84
C ALA A 272 11.30 14.74 5.89
N LYS A 273 12.16 15.36 6.71
CA LYS A 273 12.77 14.69 7.86
C LYS A 273 11.73 14.24 8.88
N ALA A 274 10.82 15.13 9.28
CA ALA A 274 9.74 14.81 10.22
C ALA A 274 8.83 13.69 9.71
N ILE A 275 8.53 13.65 8.40
CA ILE A 275 7.75 12.55 7.79
C ILE A 275 8.52 11.23 7.87
N THR A 276 9.83 11.23 7.64
CA THR A 276 10.64 10.02 7.73
C THR A 276 10.66 9.47 9.16
N GLU A 277 10.85 10.34 10.15
CA GLU A 277 10.79 9.98 11.58
C GLU A 277 9.39 9.44 11.94
N ARG A 278 8.34 10.14 11.52
CA ARG A 278 6.95 9.72 11.76
C ARG A 278 6.61 8.39 11.09
N ARG A 279 7.14 8.11 9.90
CA ARG A 279 6.98 6.82 9.21
C ARG A 279 7.56 5.67 10.03
N ALA A 280 8.73 5.86 10.64
CA ALA A 280 9.36 4.87 11.50
C ALA A 280 8.56 4.62 12.79
N GLU A 281 8.02 5.69 13.41
CA GLU A 281 7.12 5.56 14.56
C GLU A 281 5.85 4.77 14.22
N LEU A 282 5.20 5.11 13.10
CA LEU A 282 3.96 4.46 12.67
C LEU A 282 4.20 2.98 12.33
N ALA A 283 5.30 2.66 11.65
CA ALA A 283 5.68 1.28 11.40
C ALA A 283 5.87 0.48 12.70
N THR A 284 6.47 1.10 13.73
CA THR A 284 6.57 0.51 15.07
C THR A 284 5.19 0.28 15.70
N GLN A 285 4.28 1.25 15.62
CA GLN A 285 2.92 1.11 16.16
C GLN A 285 2.13 -0.01 15.48
N VAL A 286 2.22 -0.11 14.14
CA VAL A 286 1.58 -1.17 13.36
C VAL A 286 2.19 -2.53 13.74
N ARG A 287 3.52 -2.61 13.83
CA ARG A 287 4.23 -3.82 14.26
C ARG A 287 3.78 -4.26 15.65
N LEU A 288 3.62 -3.34 16.61
CA LEU A 288 3.16 -3.64 17.96
C LEU A 288 1.72 -4.16 17.98
N LYS A 289 0.82 -3.58 17.17
CA LYS A 289 -0.57 -4.07 17.06
C LYS A 289 -0.61 -5.53 16.58
N PHE A 290 0.15 -5.85 15.53
CA PHE A 290 0.21 -7.21 14.99
C PHE A 290 1.28 -8.10 15.64
N ALA A 291 2.01 -7.62 16.66
CA ALA A 291 3.08 -8.39 17.32
C ALA A 291 2.54 -9.62 18.05
N LYS A 292 1.34 -9.53 18.63
CA LYS A 292 0.61 -10.67 19.21
C LYS A 292 0.39 -11.79 18.18
N ALA A 293 0.32 -11.44 16.90
CA ALA A 293 0.16 -12.39 15.81
C ALA A 293 1.49 -12.93 15.28
N LYS A 294 2.65 -12.42 15.71
CA LYS A 294 3.97 -12.87 15.25
C LYS A 294 4.59 -13.82 16.25
N MET A 295 4.13 -15.06 16.25
CA MET A 295 4.86 -16.15 16.89
C MET A 295 5.78 -16.81 15.85
N PRO A 296 7.10 -16.82 16.04
CA PRO A 296 7.98 -17.63 15.20
C PRO A 296 7.58 -19.09 15.34
N ASN A 297 7.22 -19.75 14.23
CA ASN A 297 6.61 -21.07 14.19
C ASN A 297 5.31 -21.14 15.01
N PRO A 298 4.18 -20.65 14.48
CA PRO A 298 2.93 -20.68 15.21
C PRO A 298 2.55 -22.10 15.58
N THR A 299 2.53 -22.36 16.88
CA THR A 299 2.03 -23.61 17.45
C THR A 299 0.66 -23.35 18.03
N LEU A 300 -0.16 -24.41 18.04
CA LEU A 300 -1.42 -24.37 18.77
C LEU A 300 -1.13 -24.17 20.27
N PRO A 301 -2.04 -23.50 21.02
CA PRO A 301 -1.89 -23.35 22.46
C PRO A 301 -1.65 -24.68 23.17
N THR A 302 -0.95 -24.68 24.30
CA THR A 302 -0.67 -25.91 25.06
C THR A 302 -1.95 -26.72 25.31
N GLY A 303 -1.95 -28.00 24.93
CA GLY A 303 -3.09 -28.90 25.07
C GLY A 303 -4.14 -28.81 23.94
N VAL A 304 -4.07 -27.79 23.08
CA VAL A 304 -4.90 -27.69 21.87
C VAL A 304 -4.22 -28.42 20.73
N ARG A 305 -4.95 -29.32 20.07
CA ARG A 305 -4.51 -30.03 18.86
C ARG A 305 -5.64 -30.11 17.85
N GLU A 306 -5.30 -30.39 16.59
CA GLU A 306 -6.32 -30.76 15.62
C GLU A 306 -6.86 -32.16 15.96
N LEU A 307 -8.17 -32.26 16.06
CA LEU A 307 -8.91 -33.47 16.43
C LEU A 307 -9.98 -33.72 15.37
N GLU A 308 -10.27 -35.01 15.14
CA GLU A 308 -11.37 -35.44 14.27
C GLU A 308 -12.36 -36.26 15.07
N VAL A 309 -13.65 -35.98 14.85
CA VAL A 309 -14.75 -36.84 15.28
C VAL A 309 -15.43 -37.35 14.02
N ALA A 310 -15.18 -38.62 13.73
CA ALA A 310 -15.78 -39.35 12.61
C ALA A 310 -17.07 -40.05 13.06
N ASN A 311 -17.91 -40.40 12.07
CA ASN A 311 -19.12 -41.20 12.27
C ASN A 311 -20.02 -40.63 13.37
N ILE A 312 -20.37 -39.35 13.23
CA ILE A 312 -21.27 -38.67 14.17
C ILE A 312 -22.56 -39.51 14.31
N GLN A 313 -23.04 -39.67 15.55
CA GLN A 313 -24.27 -40.39 15.86
C GLN A 313 -25.38 -39.43 16.28
N ALA A 314 -25.02 -38.40 17.06
CA ALA A 314 -25.96 -37.39 17.51
C ALA A 314 -25.34 -35.99 17.46
N PHE A 315 -26.19 -35.01 17.20
CA PHE A 315 -25.85 -33.60 17.18
C PHE A 315 -26.97 -32.81 17.87
N GLU A 316 -26.59 -32.05 18.89
CA GLU A 316 -27.52 -31.24 19.68
C GLU A 316 -27.06 -29.79 19.72
N ARG A 317 -28.01 -28.84 19.68
CA ARG A 317 -27.76 -27.41 19.94
C ARG A 317 -28.72 -26.91 21.00
N ASP A 318 -28.19 -26.27 22.03
CA ASP A 318 -28.97 -25.61 23.09
C ASP A 318 -29.14 -24.10 22.85
N GLY A 319 -28.87 -23.64 21.62
CA GLY A 319 -28.89 -22.23 21.23
C GLY A 319 -27.62 -21.45 21.54
N LYS A 320 -26.74 -21.95 22.42
CA LYS A 320 -25.43 -21.34 22.72
C LYS A 320 -24.28 -22.26 22.34
N LYS A 321 -24.39 -23.54 22.64
CA LYS A 321 -23.38 -24.57 22.41
C LYS A 321 -23.87 -25.58 21.38
N ALA A 322 -22.92 -26.32 20.82
CA ALA A 322 -23.22 -27.54 20.08
C ALA A 322 -22.53 -28.73 20.75
N ILE A 323 -23.23 -29.86 20.80
CA ILE A 323 -22.71 -31.11 21.33
C ILE A 323 -22.72 -32.12 20.18
N VAL A 324 -21.56 -32.68 19.90
CA VAL A 324 -21.38 -33.73 18.91
C VAL A 324 -21.03 -35.02 19.64
N THR A 325 -21.82 -36.06 19.41
CA THR A 325 -21.58 -37.39 19.98
C THR A 325 -21.25 -38.36 18.85
N SER A 326 -20.15 -39.08 19.01
CA SER A 326 -19.78 -40.22 18.17
C SER A 326 -19.65 -41.47 19.04
N VAL A 327 -20.03 -42.61 18.46
CA VAL A 327 -19.88 -43.92 19.09
C VAL A 327 -19.22 -44.84 18.08
N SER A 328 -18.19 -45.54 18.52
CA SER A 328 -17.47 -46.52 17.71
C SER A 328 -17.00 -47.69 18.56
N THR A 329 -16.76 -48.83 17.93
CA THR A 329 -16.13 -49.98 18.58
C THR A 329 -14.86 -50.31 17.83
N ARG A 330 -13.77 -50.55 18.55
CA ARG A 330 -12.51 -51.03 17.98
C ARG A 330 -11.97 -52.21 18.75
N GLU A 331 -11.16 -53.03 18.09
CA GLU A 331 -10.50 -54.18 18.69
C GLU A 331 -8.99 -54.09 18.45
N ASP A 332 -8.24 -54.01 19.53
CA ASP A 332 -6.78 -53.96 19.52
C ASP A 332 -6.24 -55.32 20.02
N LYS A 333 -5.26 -55.91 19.33
CA LYS A 333 -4.57 -57.12 19.81
C LYS A 333 -3.26 -56.73 20.47
N THR A 334 -3.08 -57.06 21.74
CA THR A 334 -1.85 -56.74 22.48
C THR A 334 -1.43 -57.95 23.31
N GLY A 335 -0.24 -58.49 23.02
CA GLY A 335 0.35 -59.58 23.82
C GLY A 335 -0.49 -60.87 23.89
N GLY A 336 -1.20 -61.24 22.82
CA GLY A 336 -2.07 -62.43 22.79
C GLY A 336 -3.47 -62.24 23.37
N ARG A 337 -3.75 -61.06 23.93
CA ARG A 337 -5.06 -60.65 24.46
C ARG A 337 -5.76 -59.74 23.48
N THR A 338 -7.07 -59.91 23.31
CA THR A 338 -7.91 -58.98 22.52
C THR A 338 -8.46 -57.92 23.46
N VAL A 339 -8.28 -56.64 23.13
CA VAL A 339 -8.87 -55.51 23.85
C VAL A 339 -9.95 -54.90 22.98
N LYS A 340 -11.20 -55.13 23.34
CA LYS A 340 -12.36 -54.51 22.70
C LYS A 340 -12.69 -53.22 23.43
N ILE A 341 -12.80 -52.11 22.70
CA ILE A 341 -13.10 -50.80 23.27
C ILE A 341 -14.35 -50.27 22.58
N ASP A 342 -15.43 -50.11 23.34
CA ASP A 342 -16.59 -49.32 22.93
C ASP A 342 -16.34 -47.87 23.35
N GLU A 343 -16.06 -47.02 22.36
CA GLU A 343 -15.66 -45.64 22.55
C GLU A 343 -16.85 -44.70 22.27
N THR A 344 -17.17 -43.87 23.27
CA THR A 344 -18.10 -42.75 23.13
C THR A 344 -17.32 -41.45 23.23
N VAL A 345 -17.35 -40.66 22.16
CA VAL A 345 -16.72 -39.35 22.11
C VAL A 345 -17.79 -38.29 22.20
N ILE A 346 -17.69 -37.41 23.19
CA ILE A 346 -18.57 -36.25 23.35
C ILE A 346 -17.72 -35.00 23.18
N THR A 347 -18.05 -34.19 22.18
CA THR A 347 -17.36 -32.93 21.90
C THR A 347 -18.29 -31.77 22.11
N THR A 348 -17.91 -30.83 22.98
CA THR A 348 -18.67 -29.61 23.23
C THR A 348 -18.02 -28.43 22.53
N PHE A 349 -18.80 -27.71 21.73
CA PHE A 349 -18.41 -26.48 21.04
C PHE A 349 -19.08 -25.29 21.72
N ALA A 350 -18.30 -24.26 22.09
CA ALA A 350 -18.82 -23.03 22.68
C ALA A 350 -19.65 -22.20 21.68
N ASP A 351 -19.38 -22.37 20.39
CA ASP A 351 -20.07 -21.73 19.28
C ASP A 351 -19.98 -22.62 18.04
N TRP A 352 -20.93 -22.47 17.12
CA TRP A 352 -21.10 -23.38 15.98
C TRP A 352 -21.45 -22.62 14.71
N PRO A 353 -20.90 -22.99 13.53
CA PRO A 353 -21.24 -22.34 12.27
C PRO A 353 -22.76 -22.29 12.01
N SER A 354 -23.26 -21.13 11.60
CA SER A 354 -24.70 -20.96 11.36
C SER A 354 -25.19 -21.84 10.21
N GLY A 355 -26.44 -22.32 10.34
CA GLY A 355 -27.10 -23.13 9.31
C GLY A 355 -26.56 -24.55 9.15
N ILE A 356 -25.57 -24.97 9.93
CA ILE A 356 -25.04 -26.34 9.86
C ILE A 356 -25.73 -27.25 10.89
N VAL A 357 -26.27 -28.35 10.41
CA VAL A 357 -26.79 -29.47 11.20
C VAL A 357 -26.09 -30.73 10.72
N LEU A 358 -25.52 -31.49 11.65
CA LEU A 358 -24.84 -32.75 11.35
C LEU A 358 -25.85 -33.89 11.35
N ALA A 359 -25.72 -34.79 10.38
CA ALA A 359 -26.46 -36.02 10.30
C ALA A 359 -25.60 -37.21 10.75
N PRO A 360 -26.22 -38.36 11.10
CA PRO A 360 -25.48 -39.57 11.36
C PRO A 360 -24.54 -39.95 10.21
N GLY A 361 -23.28 -40.26 10.52
CA GLY A 361 -22.24 -40.58 9.55
C GLY A 361 -21.38 -39.40 9.09
N ASP A 362 -21.76 -38.16 9.40
CA ASP A 362 -20.94 -36.98 9.09
C ASP A 362 -19.63 -36.95 9.90
N LYS A 363 -18.72 -36.05 9.52
CA LYS A 363 -17.43 -35.86 10.22
C LYS A 363 -17.20 -34.38 10.55
N VAL A 364 -16.51 -34.12 11.65
CA VAL A 364 -16.04 -32.78 12.03
C VAL A 364 -14.57 -32.83 12.43
N THR A 365 -13.79 -31.88 11.92
CA THR A 365 -12.42 -31.61 12.35
C THR A 365 -12.38 -30.26 13.04
N PHE A 366 -11.64 -30.16 14.14
CA PHE A 366 -11.58 -28.96 14.96
C PHE A 366 -10.27 -28.86 15.74
N TYR A 367 -9.90 -27.64 16.12
CA TYR A 367 -8.93 -27.39 17.17
C TYR A 367 -9.62 -27.51 18.53
N GLY A 368 -9.11 -28.39 19.39
CA GLY A 368 -9.67 -28.62 20.70
C GLY A 368 -8.70 -29.28 21.67
N ALA A 369 -9.16 -29.45 22.91
CA ALA A 369 -8.40 -30.08 23.98
C ALA A 369 -9.19 -31.26 24.55
N GLU A 370 -8.46 -32.30 24.97
CA GLU A 370 -9.01 -33.41 25.72
C GLU A 370 -9.21 -33.01 27.18
N LEU A 371 -10.45 -33.07 27.66
CA LEU A 371 -10.78 -32.70 29.03
C LEU A 371 -10.69 -33.90 29.97
N LYS A 372 -11.23 -35.04 29.53
CA LYS A 372 -11.39 -36.21 30.38
C LYS A 372 -11.55 -37.47 29.55
N VAL A 373 -10.81 -38.50 29.92
CA VAL A 373 -11.02 -39.89 29.50
C VAL A 373 -11.46 -40.68 30.71
N LYS A 374 -12.53 -41.46 30.57
CA LYS A 374 -13.00 -42.40 31.59
C LYS A 374 -13.09 -43.78 30.96
N ASP A 375 -12.27 -44.69 31.45
CA ASP A 375 -12.31 -46.09 31.09
C ASP A 375 -13.08 -46.86 32.18
N THR A 376 -14.00 -47.72 31.74
CA THR A 376 -14.75 -48.62 32.60
C THR A 376 -14.63 -50.02 32.04
N THR A 377 -14.05 -50.94 32.82
CA THR A 377 -13.96 -52.34 32.42
C THR A 377 -15.35 -52.97 32.49
N ILE A 378 -15.87 -53.39 31.33
CA ILE A 378 -17.14 -54.11 31.22
C ILE A 378 -16.90 -55.59 31.53
N ARG A 379 -15.82 -56.15 30.96
CA ARG A 379 -15.47 -57.57 31.12
C ARG A 379 -13.96 -57.75 31.01
N SER A 380 -13.39 -58.62 31.85
CA SER A 380 -11.96 -58.95 31.83
C SER A 380 -11.78 -60.45 32.01
N THR A 381 -11.25 -61.12 30.98
CA THR A 381 -10.86 -62.54 30.97
C THR A 381 -9.41 -62.67 30.48
N PRO A 382 -8.79 -63.87 30.57
CA PRO A 382 -7.45 -64.11 30.04
C PRO A 382 -7.33 -63.79 28.54
N GLU A 383 -8.36 -64.07 27.74
CA GLU A 383 -8.34 -63.84 26.29
C GLU A 383 -8.89 -62.47 25.86
N LEU A 384 -9.74 -61.83 26.68
CA LEU A 384 -10.47 -60.61 26.31
C LEU A 384 -10.47 -59.56 27.43
N GLU A 385 -10.22 -58.31 27.06
CA GLU A 385 -10.53 -57.13 27.87
C GLU A 385 -11.54 -56.27 27.11
N HIS A 386 -12.75 -56.12 27.65
CA HIS A 386 -13.79 -55.27 27.07
C HIS A 386 -13.95 -54.02 27.92
N LEU A 387 -13.63 -52.87 27.33
CA LEU A 387 -13.68 -51.55 27.96
C LEU A 387 -14.80 -50.71 27.34
N SER A 388 -15.50 -49.93 28.18
CA SER A 388 -16.24 -48.75 27.77
C SER A 388 -15.35 -47.53 28.01
N ARG A 389 -15.00 -46.82 26.94
CA ARG A 389 -14.23 -45.58 27.02
C ARG A 389 -15.13 -44.41 26.70
N GLN A 390 -15.16 -43.40 27.57
CA GLN A 390 -15.78 -42.12 27.27
C GLN A 390 -14.72 -41.03 27.23
N THR A 391 -14.63 -40.34 26.09
CA THR A 391 -13.71 -39.23 25.86
C THR A 391 -14.49 -37.94 25.71
N ASN A 392 -14.17 -36.92 26.52
CA ASN A 392 -14.78 -35.60 26.43
C ASN A 392 -13.78 -34.59 25.85
N PHE A 393 -14.15 -33.97 24.74
CA PHE A 393 -13.38 -32.90 24.10
C PHE A 393 -14.04 -31.53 24.33
N GLU A 394 -13.21 -30.52 24.56
CA GLU A 394 -13.58 -29.12 24.43
C GLU A 394 -13.09 -28.61 23.08
N ALA A 395 -14.01 -28.30 22.18
CA ALA A 395 -13.68 -27.72 20.91
C ALA A 395 -13.59 -26.19 21.01
N LYS A 396 -12.47 -25.65 20.51
CA LYS A 396 -12.21 -24.20 20.44
C LYS A 396 -12.59 -23.65 19.06
N HIS A 397 -12.35 -24.39 17.98
CA HIS A 397 -12.58 -23.90 16.62
C HIS A 397 -12.81 -25.03 15.63
N VAL A 398 -13.89 -25.00 14.86
CA VAL A 398 -14.15 -25.93 13.76
C VAL A 398 -13.24 -25.58 12.59
N THR A 399 -12.49 -26.56 12.08
CA THR A 399 -11.60 -26.39 10.91
C THR A 399 -12.25 -26.93 9.64
N SER A 400 -12.99 -28.03 9.73
CA SER A 400 -13.76 -28.57 8.61
C SER A 400 -14.96 -29.40 9.05
N ILE A 401 -15.94 -29.50 8.17
CA ILE A 401 -17.09 -30.39 8.32
C ILE A 401 -17.26 -31.16 7.01
N VAL A 402 -17.45 -32.47 7.10
CA VAL A 402 -17.78 -33.33 5.97
C VAL A 402 -19.22 -33.82 6.13
N THR A 403 -20.10 -33.34 5.26
CA THR A 403 -21.51 -33.77 5.22
C THR A 403 -21.84 -34.36 3.87
N LYS A 404 -22.40 -35.58 3.84
CA LYS A 404 -22.78 -36.26 2.57
C LYS A 404 -21.65 -36.28 1.52
N GLY A 405 -20.40 -36.45 1.95
CA GLY A 405 -19.21 -36.46 1.10
C GLY A 405 -18.71 -35.08 0.63
N GLN A 406 -19.36 -33.98 1.02
CA GLN A 406 -18.89 -32.63 0.74
C GLN A 406 -18.14 -32.04 1.93
N THR A 407 -16.94 -31.53 1.69
CA THR A 407 -16.11 -30.90 2.72
C THR A 407 -16.26 -29.38 2.67
N LYS A 408 -16.72 -28.79 3.78
CA LYS A 408 -16.70 -27.35 4.01
C LYS A 408 -15.59 -27.02 5.00
N LYS A 409 -14.65 -26.16 4.60
CA LYS A 409 -13.55 -25.68 5.44
C LYS A 409 -13.92 -24.35 6.09
N TYR A 410 -13.38 -24.11 7.27
CA TYR A 410 -13.57 -22.88 8.04
C TYR A 410 -12.20 -22.33 8.43
N PHE A 411 -11.85 -21.20 7.80
CA PHE A 411 -10.65 -20.41 8.09
C PHE A 411 -9.32 -21.14 7.91
N ARG A 412 -9.17 -21.92 6.84
CA ARG A 412 -7.99 -22.73 6.53
C ARG A 412 -7.56 -22.62 5.09
#